data_AF-A0A7U9SD90-F1
#
_entry.id   AF-A0A7U9SD90-F1
#
_cell.length_a   1.000
_cell.length_b   1.000
_cell.length_c   1.000
_cell.angle_alpha   90.00
_cell.angle_beta   90.00
_cell.angle_gamma   90.00
#
_symmetry.space_group_name_H-M   'P 1'
#
loop_
_entity.id
_entity.type
_entity.pdbx_description
1 polymer ?
#
loop_
_entity_poly.entity_id
_entity_poly.type
_entity_poly.pdbx_seq_one_letter_code
_entity_poly.pdbx_strand_id
1 'polypeptide(L)'
;MNRTENKNQHAKEHYGRINFKIPIGEKERIRAAAFAIGMSVNEYLYALICDDLASGESKFGKKKQGFNEEQRRMLEKWQVPKKYYDMIEDMSYSKEEGYFIYLKDGFTNDVTGSRSIRSEKTSEVRRVIGKTHKK
;
A
#
# COMPACT_ATOMS: atom_id res chain seq x y z
N MET A 1 -9.30 10.88 40.06
CA MET A 1 -8.62 10.64 38.78
C MET A 1 -9.57 9.90 37.87
N ASN A 2 -9.94 10.48 36.73
CA ASN A 2 -11.01 9.95 35.90
C ASN A 2 -10.52 8.66 35.20
N ARG A 3 -11.29 7.57 35.26
CA ARG A 3 -10.90 6.24 34.73
C ARG A 3 -10.51 6.28 33.25
N THR A 4 -11.06 7.24 32.51
CA THR A 4 -10.77 7.53 31.10
C THR A 4 -9.44 8.25 30.90
N GLU A 5 -9.05 9.15 31.81
CA GLU A 5 -7.76 9.85 31.77
C GLU A 5 -6.62 8.87 31.99
N ASN A 6 -6.73 7.96 32.99
CA ASN A 6 -5.71 6.93 33.23
C ASN A 6 -5.51 5.99 32.04
N LYS A 7 -6.60 5.59 31.35
CA LYS A 7 -6.50 4.75 30.14
C LYS A 7 -5.80 5.46 28.99
N ASN A 8 -6.11 6.74 28.78
CA ASN A 8 -5.50 7.54 27.72
C ASN A 8 -4.02 7.86 28.03
N GLN A 9 -3.69 8.10 29.29
CA GLN A 9 -2.33 8.34 29.77
C GLN A 9 -1.46 7.09 29.57
N HIS A 10 -1.91 5.94 30.07
CA HIS A 10 -1.22 4.66 29.89
C HIS A 10 -1.06 4.29 28.40
N ALA A 11 -2.07 4.56 27.58
CA ALA A 11 -1.97 4.32 26.13
C ALA A 11 -0.88 5.18 25.47
N LYS A 12 -0.72 6.45 25.87
CA LYS A 12 0.31 7.35 25.35
C LYS A 12 1.72 6.96 25.80
N GLU A 13 1.85 6.47 27.03
CA GLU A 13 3.14 6.12 27.63
C GLU A 13 3.70 4.80 27.09
N HIS A 14 2.83 3.86 26.69
CA HIS A 14 3.25 2.51 26.30
C HIS A 14 3.05 2.15 24.82
N TYR A 15 2.29 2.94 24.05
CA TYR A 15 1.96 2.60 22.66
C TYR A 15 2.10 3.78 21.69
N GLY A 16 2.72 3.53 20.53
CA GLY A 16 2.66 4.42 19.37
C GLY A 16 1.36 4.22 18.59
N ARG A 17 0.71 5.30 18.17
CA ARG A 17 -0.53 5.25 17.37
C ARG A 17 -0.26 5.55 15.90
N ILE A 18 -0.66 4.64 15.03
CA ILE A 18 -0.66 4.84 13.57
C ILE A 18 -2.11 5.04 13.11
N ASN A 19 -2.37 6.14 12.41
CA ASN A 19 -3.68 6.41 11.82
C ASN A 19 -3.71 5.86 10.39
N PHE A 20 -4.65 4.95 10.11
CA PHE A 20 -4.75 4.27 8.81
C PHE A 20 -6.00 4.72 8.05
N LYS A 21 -5.83 5.13 6.80
CA LYS A 21 -6.93 5.43 5.87
C LYS A 21 -7.02 4.31 4.86
N ILE A 22 -8.20 3.69 4.76
CA ILE A 22 -8.49 2.61 3.83
C ILE A 22 -9.78 2.90 3.06
N PRO A 23 -9.96 2.33 1.87
CA PRO A 23 -11.20 2.44 1.12
C PRO A 23 -12.41 1.99 1.94
N ILE A 24 -13.58 2.53 1.59
CA ILE A 24 -14.85 2.18 2.26
C ILE A 24 -15.12 0.69 2.05
N GLY A 25 -15.49 -0.02 3.13
CA GLY A 25 -15.77 -1.47 3.11
C GLY A 25 -14.55 -2.37 3.37
N GLU A 26 -13.33 -1.87 3.15
CA GLU A 26 -12.11 -2.66 3.41
C GLU A 26 -11.88 -2.90 4.90
N LYS A 27 -12.35 -1.97 5.75
CA LYS A 27 -12.29 -2.14 7.21
C LYS A 27 -13.06 -3.38 7.67
N GLU A 28 -14.23 -3.60 7.08
CA GLU A 28 -15.10 -4.72 7.38
C GLU A 28 -14.48 -6.04 6.92
N ARG A 29 -13.84 -6.06 5.73
CA ARG A 29 -13.09 -7.22 5.24
C ARG A 29 -11.95 -7.60 6.19
N ILE A 30 -11.14 -6.62 6.60
CA ILE A 30 -10.03 -6.84 7.56
C ILE A 30 -10.58 -7.32 8.91
N ARG A 31 -11.68 -6.73 9.39
CA ARG A 31 -12.32 -7.13 10.65
C ARG A 31 -12.80 -8.58 10.59
N ALA A 32 -13.42 -8.99 9.49
CA ALA A 32 -13.88 -10.37 9.31
C ALA A 32 -12.70 -11.36 9.30
N ALA A 33 -11.61 -11.03 8.60
CA ALA A 33 -10.41 -11.86 8.57
C ALA A 33 -9.76 -12.01 9.97
N ALA A 34 -9.65 -10.91 10.73
CA ALA A 34 -9.13 -10.94 12.10
C ALA A 34 -10.03 -11.76 13.04
N PHE A 35 -11.35 -11.59 12.94
CA PHE A 35 -12.32 -12.30 13.77
C PHE A 35 -12.31 -13.81 13.51
N ALA A 36 -12.15 -14.24 12.26
CA ALA A 36 -12.10 -15.66 11.88
C ALA A 36 -10.97 -16.44 12.59
N ILE A 37 -9.91 -15.74 13.02
CA ILE A 37 -8.78 -16.31 13.77
C ILE A 37 -8.72 -15.84 15.23
N GLY A 38 -9.79 -15.22 15.74
CA GLY A 38 -9.92 -14.79 17.13
C GLY A 38 -9.06 -13.58 17.52
N MET A 39 -8.60 -12.78 16.56
CA MET A 39 -7.75 -11.61 16.82
C MET A 39 -8.54 -10.30 16.74
N SER A 40 -8.11 -9.29 17.52
CA SER A 40 -8.51 -7.91 17.23
C SER A 40 -7.87 -7.43 15.93
N VAL A 41 -8.46 -6.40 15.30
CA VAL A 41 -7.90 -5.80 14.07
C VAL A 41 -6.47 -5.30 14.30
N ASN A 42 -6.19 -4.74 15.47
CA ASN A 42 -4.86 -4.21 15.78
C ASN A 42 -3.82 -5.33 15.92
N GLU A 43 -4.15 -6.40 16.64
CA GLU A 43 -3.27 -7.57 16.77
C GLU A 43 -3.04 -8.24 15.42
N TYR A 44 -4.08 -8.37 14.61
CA TYR A 44 -3.96 -8.95 13.27
C TYR A 44 -2.99 -8.15 12.38
N LEU A 45 -3.17 -6.82 12.31
CA LEU A 45 -2.27 -5.96 11.53
C LEU A 45 -0.83 -5.98 12.08
N TYR A 46 -0.67 -5.96 13.41
CA TYR A 46 0.65 -6.01 14.03
C TYR A 46 1.35 -7.35 13.77
N ALA A 47 0.64 -8.47 13.89
CA ALA A 47 1.19 -9.80 13.61
C ALA A 47 1.63 -9.94 12.15
N LEU A 48 0.85 -9.42 11.19
CA LEU A 48 1.24 -9.40 9.78
C LEU A 48 2.52 -8.60 9.53
N ILE A 49 2.69 -7.45 10.21
CA ILE A 49 3.90 -6.63 10.12
C ILE A 49 5.09 -7.37 10.74
N CYS A 50 4.92 -7.99 11.91
CA CYS A 50 5.97 -8.76 12.56
C CYS A 50 6.42 -9.95 11.71
N ASP A 51 5.49 -10.67 11.08
CA ASP A 51 5.80 -11.77 10.16
C ASP A 51 6.61 -11.28 8.95
N ASP A 52 6.20 -10.15 8.35
CA ASP A 52 6.91 -9.52 7.23
C ASP A 52 8.35 -9.12 7.64
N LEU A 53 8.51 -8.49 8.80
CA LEU A 53 9.81 -8.04 9.31
C LEU A 53 10.72 -9.18 9.74
N ALA A 54 10.18 -10.21 10.43
CA ALA A 54 10.95 -11.35 10.92
C ALA A 54 11.52 -12.20 9.78
N SER A 55 10.81 -12.26 8.64
CA SER A 55 11.28 -12.97 7.46
C SER A 55 12.48 -12.30 6.78
N GLY A 56 12.82 -11.05 7.13
CA GLY A 56 13.88 -10.26 6.48
C GLY A 56 13.58 -9.86 5.03
N GLU A 57 12.50 -10.39 4.44
CA GLU A 57 12.11 -10.17 3.06
C GLU A 57 10.64 -9.78 3.01
N SER A 58 10.38 -8.48 2.81
CA SER A 58 8.99 -8.03 2.69
C SER A 58 8.25 -8.79 1.59
N LYS A 59 7.03 -9.26 1.88
CA LYS A 59 6.10 -9.84 0.90
C LYS A 59 5.80 -8.87 -0.24
N PHE A 60 5.97 -7.56 -0.02
CA PHE A 60 5.94 -6.54 -1.08
C PHE A 60 7.25 -6.43 -1.86
N GLY A 61 8.40 -6.72 -1.25
CA GLY A 61 9.71 -6.75 -1.89
C GLY A 61 9.85 -7.92 -2.88
N LYS A 62 9.41 -9.13 -2.49
CA LYS A 62 9.52 -10.34 -3.33
C LYS A 62 8.73 -10.29 -4.64
N LYS A 63 7.67 -9.47 -4.71
CA LYS A 63 6.85 -9.32 -5.92
C LYS A 63 7.52 -8.50 -7.02
N LYS A 64 8.57 -7.73 -6.68
CA LYS A 64 9.27 -6.83 -7.60
C LYS A 64 10.23 -7.59 -8.50
N GLN A 65 9.70 -8.32 -9.47
CA GLN A 65 10.50 -9.13 -10.40
C GLN A 65 10.99 -8.35 -11.64
N GLY A 66 10.85 -7.03 -11.62
CA GLY A 66 11.22 -6.16 -12.73
C GLY A 66 10.14 -6.10 -13.81
N PHE A 67 10.30 -5.13 -14.70
CA PHE A 67 9.30 -4.70 -15.68
C PHE A 67 9.34 -5.58 -16.95
N ASN A 68 8.50 -6.62 -17.00
CA ASN A 68 8.48 -7.62 -18.07
C ASN A 68 7.64 -7.18 -19.30
N GLU A 69 7.67 -7.97 -20.39
CA GLU A 69 6.93 -7.64 -21.62
C GLU A 69 5.40 -7.64 -21.43
N GLU A 70 4.86 -8.49 -20.56
CA GLU A 70 3.42 -8.54 -20.29
C GLU A 70 2.97 -7.25 -19.59
N GLN A 71 3.73 -6.79 -18.59
CA GLN A 71 3.51 -5.52 -17.90
C GLN A 71 3.65 -4.31 -18.85
N ARG A 72 4.55 -4.36 -19.84
CA ARG A 72 4.62 -3.35 -20.91
C ARG A 72 3.30 -3.28 -21.70
N ARG A 73 2.78 -4.43 -22.15
CA ARG A 73 1.49 -4.49 -22.87
C ARG A 73 0.33 -4.01 -22.00
N MET A 74 0.38 -4.29 -20.70
CA MET A 74 -0.62 -3.78 -19.75
C MET A 74 -0.60 -2.26 -19.65
N LEU A 75 0.58 -1.63 -19.55
CA LEU A 75 0.68 -0.17 -19.56
C LEU A 75 0.18 0.47 -20.86
N GLU A 76 0.43 -0.18 -22.01
CA GLU A 76 -0.12 0.26 -23.29
C GLU A 76 -1.66 0.21 -23.26
N LYS A 77 -2.24 -0.89 -22.76
CA LYS A 77 -3.71 -1.01 -22.57
C LYS A 77 -4.26 0.04 -21.60
N TRP A 78 -3.50 0.41 -20.57
CA TRP A 78 -3.87 1.45 -19.61
C TRP A 78 -3.60 2.87 -20.13
N GLN A 79 -3.06 2.99 -21.34
CA GLN A 79 -2.73 4.26 -22.00
C GLN A 79 -1.74 5.09 -21.18
N VAL A 80 -0.83 4.46 -20.45
CA VAL A 80 0.23 5.16 -19.73
C VAL A 80 1.31 5.57 -20.74
N PRO A 81 1.70 6.87 -20.79
CA PRO A 81 2.74 7.32 -21.72
C PRO A 81 4.09 6.62 -21.52
N LYS A 82 4.73 6.23 -22.63
CA LYS A 82 6.02 5.49 -22.62
C LYS A 82 7.13 6.19 -21.86
N LYS A 83 7.13 7.54 -21.80
CA LYS A 83 8.09 8.33 -21.03
C LYS A 83 8.12 8.01 -19.52
N TYR A 84 7.10 7.34 -19.01
CA TYR A 84 7.03 6.90 -17.61
C TYR A 84 7.42 5.44 -17.40
N TYR A 85 7.83 4.70 -18.43
CA TYR A 85 8.12 3.27 -18.25
C TYR A 85 9.42 3.07 -17.45
N ASP A 86 10.40 3.93 -17.69
CA ASP A 86 11.72 3.79 -17.05
C ASP A 86 11.71 4.10 -15.55
N MET A 87 10.68 4.78 -15.04
CA MET A 87 10.50 5.03 -13.60
C MET A 87 9.76 3.90 -12.87
N ILE A 88 9.16 2.95 -13.58
CA ILE A 88 8.39 1.85 -13.00
C ILE A 88 9.33 0.70 -12.67
N GLU A 89 9.28 0.23 -11.43
CA GLU A 89 10.00 -0.93 -10.94
C GLU A 89 9.16 -2.20 -11.08
N ASP A 90 7.88 -2.10 -10.73
CA ASP A 90 6.93 -3.20 -10.78
C ASP A 90 5.49 -2.69 -10.93
N MET A 91 4.60 -3.55 -11.41
CA MET A 91 3.17 -3.24 -11.51
C MET A 91 2.28 -4.46 -11.57
N SER A 92 1.04 -4.30 -11.13
CA SER A 92 0.05 -5.37 -11.18
C SER A 92 -1.36 -4.84 -11.31
N TYR A 93 -2.27 -5.71 -11.73
CA TYR A 93 -3.70 -5.45 -11.69
C TYR A 93 -4.45 -6.69 -11.21
N SER A 94 -5.40 -6.49 -10.32
CA SER A 94 -6.41 -7.50 -10.00
C SER A 94 -7.78 -6.85 -9.93
N LYS A 95 -8.83 -7.66 -10.12
CA LYS A 95 -10.22 -7.17 -10.01
C LYS A 95 -10.56 -6.68 -8.59
N GLU A 96 -9.89 -7.22 -7.58
CA GLU A 96 -10.16 -6.90 -6.18
C GLU A 96 -9.31 -5.72 -5.67
N GLU A 97 -8.04 -5.65 -6.04
CA GLU A 97 -7.10 -4.63 -5.53
C GLU A 97 -6.95 -3.42 -6.45
N GLY A 98 -7.47 -3.51 -7.67
CA GLY A 98 -7.33 -2.50 -8.70
C GLY A 98 -5.95 -2.49 -9.35
N TYR A 99 -5.56 -1.31 -9.82
CA TYR A 99 -4.29 -1.02 -10.48
C TYR A 99 -3.23 -0.62 -9.45
N PHE A 100 -2.06 -1.24 -9.57
CA PHE A 100 -0.91 -0.95 -8.73
C PHE A 100 0.34 -0.70 -9.58
N ILE A 101 1.05 0.39 -9.28
CA ILE A 101 2.36 0.70 -9.83
C ILE A 101 3.31 1.00 -8.68
N TYR A 102 4.49 0.41 -8.73
CA TYR A 102 5.60 0.69 -7.83
C TYR A 102 6.75 1.34 -8.60
N LEU A 103 7.24 2.45 -8.08
CA LEU A 103 8.27 3.28 -8.69
C LEU A 103 9.65 2.86 -8.21
N LYS A 104 10.63 2.96 -9.11
CA LYS A 104 12.05 2.75 -8.83
C LYS A 104 12.53 3.65 -7.72
N ASP A 105 13.64 3.25 -7.11
CA ASP A 105 14.25 4.07 -6.07
C ASP A 105 14.68 5.45 -6.61
N GLY A 106 14.53 6.47 -5.77
CA GLY A 106 14.71 7.86 -6.15
C GLY A 106 13.53 8.51 -6.89
N PHE A 107 12.44 7.81 -7.18
CA PHE A 107 11.21 8.43 -7.72
C PHE A 107 10.13 8.57 -6.65
N THR A 108 9.26 9.57 -6.75
CA THR A 108 8.11 9.75 -5.86
C THR A 108 6.96 10.43 -6.60
N ASN A 109 5.72 10.15 -6.18
CA ASN A 109 4.56 10.87 -6.69
C ASN A 109 4.11 11.97 -5.70
N ASP A 110 3.67 13.11 -6.21
CA ASP A 110 3.27 14.27 -5.40
C ASP A 110 1.90 14.10 -4.73
N VAL A 111 1.11 13.12 -5.16
CA VAL A 111 -0.25 12.92 -4.66
C VAL A 111 -0.24 12.24 -3.30
N THR A 112 0.62 11.22 -3.13
CA THR A 112 0.73 10.46 -1.87
C THR A 112 2.08 10.63 -1.18
N GLY A 113 3.06 11.28 -1.82
CA GLY A 113 4.43 11.38 -1.31
C GLY A 113 5.15 10.03 -1.26
N SER A 114 4.67 9.04 -2.03
CA SER A 114 5.12 7.66 -1.98
C SER A 114 5.73 7.19 -3.31
N ARG A 115 6.45 6.07 -3.24
CA ARG A 115 6.88 5.27 -4.40
C ARG A 115 5.75 4.40 -4.97
N SER A 116 4.58 4.34 -4.34
CA SER A 116 3.47 3.49 -4.77
C SER A 116 2.26 4.29 -5.27
N ILE A 117 1.67 3.84 -6.37
CA ILE A 117 0.41 4.32 -6.92
C ILE A 117 -0.60 3.17 -6.85
N ARG A 118 -1.73 3.39 -6.16
CA ARG A 118 -2.85 2.43 -6.11
C ARG A 118 -4.13 3.14 -6.50
N SER A 119 -4.92 2.52 -7.39
CA SER A 119 -6.15 3.11 -7.92
C SER A 119 -7.09 2.05 -8.47
N GLU A 120 -8.40 2.28 -8.40
CA GLU A 120 -9.40 1.45 -9.07
C GLU A 120 -9.61 1.80 -10.55
N LYS A 121 -9.10 2.95 -11.00
CA LYS A 121 -9.32 3.47 -12.37
C LYS A 121 -8.00 3.82 -13.04
N THR A 122 -7.87 3.44 -14.32
CA THR A 122 -6.68 3.78 -15.13
C THR A 122 -6.51 5.30 -15.33
N SER A 123 -7.60 6.07 -15.31
CA SER A 123 -7.54 7.54 -15.39
C SER A 123 -6.78 8.15 -14.22
N GLU A 124 -7.05 7.68 -13.01
CA GLU A 124 -6.34 8.11 -11.81
C GLU A 124 -4.88 7.63 -11.82
N VAL A 125 -4.59 6.42 -12.33
CA VAL A 125 -3.20 5.99 -12.53
C VAL A 125 -2.44 6.99 -13.43
N ARG A 126 -3.02 7.37 -14.56
CA ARG A 126 -2.43 8.36 -15.49
C ARG A 126 -2.25 9.73 -14.84
N ARG A 127 -3.22 10.17 -14.03
CA ARG A 127 -3.15 11.43 -13.30
C ARG A 127 -2.02 11.44 -12.26
N VAL A 128 -1.89 10.37 -11.47
CA VAL A 128 -0.87 10.28 -10.41
C VAL A 128 0.52 10.09 -11.00
N ILE A 129 0.68 9.22 -12.01
CA ILE A 129 1.99 9.00 -12.64
C ILE A 129 2.49 10.26 -13.37
N GLY A 130 1.58 11.09 -13.90
CA GLY A 130 1.91 12.40 -14.45
C GLY A 130 2.44 13.41 -13.44
N LYS A 131 2.28 13.14 -12.14
CA LYS A 131 2.82 13.91 -11.01
C LYS A 131 3.94 13.16 -10.29
N THR A 132 4.65 12.29 -11.01
CA THR A 132 5.82 11.58 -10.51
C THR A 132 7.09 12.28 -10.97
N HIS A 133 8.02 12.49 -10.04
CA HIS A 133 9.31 13.12 -10.29
C HIS A 133 10.43 12.33 -9.61
N LYS A 134 11.67 12.59 -10.05
CA LYS A 134 12.87 12.08 -9.38
C LYS A 134 13.21 13.01 -8.22
N LYS A 135 13.35 12.46 -7.02
CA LYS A 135 13.78 13.17 -5.81
C LYS A 135 15.18 13.77 -5.98
#